data_AF-A0A495K5R6-F1
#
_entry.id   AF-A0A495K5R6-F1
#
_cell.length_a   1.000
_cell.length_b   1.000
_cell.length_c   1.000
_cell.angle_alpha   90.00
_cell.angle_beta   90.00
_cell.angle_gamma   90.00
#
_symmetry.space_group_name_H-M   'P 1'
#
loop_
_entity.id
_entity.type
_entity.pdbx_description
1 polymer ?
#
loop_
_entity_poly.entity_id
_entity_poly.type
_entity_poly.pdbx_seq_one_letter_code
_entity_poly.pdbx_strand_id
1 'polypeptide(L)'
;MRRLLRPFSFGLFVLSVPISYVAFVFSLIVLLMLVERTFFDLSDGIFYFSILYGLGCYLWIPGTWLLLSIGGRFLQKRRAERSKTAR
;
A
#
# COMPACT_ATOMS: atom_id res chain seq x y z
N MET A 1 15.76 14.93 -10.81
CA MET A 1 14.52 14.16 -10.54
C MET A 1 14.50 12.71 -11.05
N ARG A 2 15.36 12.25 -11.97
CA ARG A 2 15.34 10.85 -12.50
C ARG A 2 15.72 9.74 -11.49
N ARG A 3 16.26 10.07 -10.31
CA ARG A 3 16.72 9.06 -9.32
C ARG A 3 15.65 8.62 -8.31
N LEU A 4 14.58 9.39 -8.08
CA LEU A 4 13.54 9.04 -7.09
C LEU A 4 12.67 7.84 -7.51
N LEU A 5 12.45 7.67 -8.82
CA LEU A 5 11.63 6.59 -9.39
C LEU A 5 12.46 5.37 -9.79
N ARG A 6 13.61 5.13 -9.15
CA ARG A 6 14.28 3.83 -9.31
C ARG A 6 13.43 2.76 -8.62
N PRO A 7 13.12 1.65 -9.29
CA PRO A 7 12.42 0.53 -8.66
C PRO A 7 13.20 0.09 -7.41
N PHE A 8 12.50 -0.19 -6.30
CA PHE A 8 13.09 -0.50 -5.00
C PHE A 8 13.93 0.64 -4.37
N SER A 9 13.60 1.91 -4.63
CA SER A 9 14.26 3.02 -3.93
C SER A 9 13.79 3.17 -2.48
N PHE A 10 14.67 3.70 -1.62
CA PHE A 10 14.34 4.05 -0.24
C PHE A 10 13.18 5.07 -0.17
N GLY A 11 13.08 5.98 -1.14
CA GLY A 11 11.95 6.91 -1.23
C GLY A 11 10.60 6.21 -1.47
N LEU A 12 10.57 5.17 -2.30
CA LEU A 12 9.37 4.36 -2.49
C LEU A 12 9.02 3.54 -1.25
N PHE A 13 10.03 3.13 -0.47
CA PHE A 13 9.83 2.43 0.80
C PHE A 13 9.22 3.37 1.85
N VAL A 14 9.74 4.60 1.99
CA VAL A 14 9.15 5.59 2.91
C VAL A 14 7.71 5.93 2.52
N LEU A 15 7.39 6.01 1.22
CA LEU A 15 6.03 6.20 0.74
C LEU A 15 5.13 4.98 0.93
N SER A 16 5.69 3.76 0.91
CA SER A 16 4.90 2.54 1.09
C SER A 16 4.39 2.41 2.53
N VAL A 17 5.07 2.97 3.53
CA VAL A 17 4.61 2.95 4.93
C VAL A 17 3.22 3.60 5.11
N PRO A 18 2.98 4.89 4.79
CA PRO A 18 1.66 5.47 4.93
C PRO A 18 0.63 4.84 3.99
N ILE A 19 1.03 4.40 2.79
CA ILE A 19 0.12 3.74 1.84
C ILE A 19 -0.33 2.37 2.38
N SER A 20 0.57 1.63 3.01
CA SER A 20 0.27 0.34 3.64
C SER A 20 -0.72 0.48 4.79
N TYR A 21 -0.63 1.56 5.58
CA TYR A 21 -1.61 1.87 6.62
C TYR A 21 -3.00 2.09 6.04
N VAL A 22 -3.13 2.96 5.04
CA VAL A 22 -4.44 3.25 4.42
C VAL A 22 -5.03 2.00 3.78
N ALA A 23 -4.21 1.20 3.08
CA ALA A 23 -4.65 -0.05 2.49
C ALA A 23 -5.11 -1.07 3.53
N PHE A 24 -4.38 -1.20 4.64
CA PHE A 24 -4.75 -2.07 5.75
C PHE A 24 -6.07 -1.64 6.40
N VAL A 25 -6.23 -0.35 6.72
CA VAL A 25 -7.46 0.19 7.31
C VAL A 25 -8.65 -0.06 6.39
N PHE A 26 -8.48 0.20 5.09
CA PHE A 26 -9.53 -0.05 4.10
C PHE A 26 -9.91 -1.53 4.03
N SER A 27 -8.92 -2.43 3.94
CA SER A 27 -9.18 -3.88 3.94
C SER A 27 -9.87 -4.36 5.22
N LEU A 28 -9.49 -3.80 6.37
CA LEU A 28 -10.10 -4.13 7.66
C LEU A 28 -11.56 -3.65 7.71
N ILE A 29 -11.87 -2.43 7.24
CA ILE A 29 -13.25 -1.92 7.13
C ILE A 29 -14.10 -2.81 6.21
N VAL A 30 -13.57 -3.17 5.04
CA VAL A 30 -14.28 -4.05 4.09
C VAL A 30 -14.53 -5.42 4.70
N LEU A 31 -13.54 -6.00 5.40
CA LEU A 31 -13.69 -7.28 6.09
C LEU A 31 -14.76 -7.20 7.18
N LEU A 32 -14.77 -6.13 7.98
CA LEU A 32 -15.78 -5.88 9.01
C LEU A 32 -17.20 -5.75 8.40
N MET A 33 -17.33 -5.04 7.28
CA MET A 33 -18.59 -4.96 6.54
C MET A 33 -19.04 -6.33 6.02
N LEU A 34 -18.11 -7.15 5.51
CA LEU A 34 -18.40 -8.46 4.96
C LEU A 34 -18.81 -9.49 6.03
N VAL A 35 -18.27 -9.35 7.25
CA VAL A 35 -18.47 -10.31 8.35
C VAL A 35 -19.76 -10.05 9.14
N GLU A 36 -20.55 -9.03 8.79
CA GLU A 36 -21.87 -8.72 9.39
C GLU A 36 -21.92 -8.81 10.94
N ARG A 37 -20.86 -8.36 11.62
CA ARG A 37 -20.74 -8.41 13.09
C ARG A 37 -20.49 -7.01 13.66
N THR A 38 -21.49 -6.35 14.27
CA THR A 38 -21.89 -6.36 15.71
C THR A 38 -20.81 -5.96 16.71
N PHE A 39 -21.09 -4.84 17.41
CA PHE A 39 -20.62 -4.38 18.72
C PHE A 39 -19.26 -4.89 19.19
N PHE A 40 -18.18 -4.31 18.67
CA PHE A 40 -16.91 -4.29 19.40
C PHE A 40 -16.95 -3.13 20.39
N ASP A 41 -16.76 -3.43 21.67
CA ASP A 41 -16.43 -2.41 22.65
C ASP A 41 -15.15 -1.69 22.19
N LEU A 42 -15.10 -0.37 22.31
CA LEU A 42 -14.04 0.46 21.67
C LEU A 42 -12.63 0.01 22.11
N SER A 43 -12.51 -0.43 23.37
CA SER A 43 -11.31 -1.01 23.97
C SER A 43 -10.81 -2.24 23.20
N ASP A 44 -11.68 -3.23 23.00
CA ASP A 44 -11.33 -4.48 22.35
C ASP A 44 -11.01 -4.24 20.88
N GLY A 45 -11.77 -3.34 20.23
CA GLY A 45 -11.51 -2.93 18.85
C GLY A 45 -10.09 -2.37 18.65
N ILE A 46 -9.60 -1.52 19.56
CA ILE A 46 -8.24 -0.95 19.48
C ILE A 46 -7.18 -2.04 19.69
N PHE A 47 -7.41 -2.98 20.60
CA PHE A 47 -6.48 -4.08 20.86
C PHE A 47 -6.33 -5.00 19.64
N TYR A 48 -7.45 -5.49 19.10
CA TYR A 48 -7.44 -6.35 17.90
C TYR A 48 -6.89 -5.61 16.68
N PHE A 49 -7.24 -4.34 16.50
CA PHE A 49 -6.68 -3.51 15.44
C PHE A 49 -5.15 -3.42 15.56
N SER A 50 -4.62 -3.18 16.76
CA SER A 50 -3.18 -3.03 16.98
C SER A 50 -2.41 -4.32 16.70
N ILE A 51 -2.95 -5.48 17.09
CA ILE A 51 -2.34 -6.78 16.79
C ILE A 51 -2.37 -7.07 15.29
N LEU A 52 -3.54 -6.90 14.66
CA LEU A 52 -3.71 -7.14 13.22
C LEU A 52 -2.84 -6.18 12.41
N TYR A 53 -2.72 -4.93 12.83
CA TYR A 53 -1.88 -3.96 12.15
C TYR A 53 -0.40 -4.25 12.36
N GLY A 54 0.03 -4.59 13.58
CA GLY A 54 1.41 -4.96 13.88
C GLY A 54 1.89 -6.15 13.03
N LEU A 55 1.09 -7.21 12.95
CA LEU A 55 1.36 -8.34 12.05
C LEU A 55 1.23 -7.94 10.58
N GLY A 56 0.22 -7.13 10.26
CA GLY A 56 -0.06 -6.62 8.93
C GLY A 56 1.09 -5.81 8.36
N CYS A 57 1.83 -5.06 9.16
CA CYS A 57 2.96 -4.24 8.70
C CYS A 57 4.02 -5.09 7.96
N TYR A 58 4.30 -6.31 8.42
CA TYR A 58 5.26 -7.21 7.79
C TYR A 58 4.83 -7.69 6.40
N LEU A 59 3.53 -7.64 6.09
CA LEU A 59 2.98 -8.03 4.80
C LEU A 59 2.66 -6.81 3.92
N TRP A 60 1.98 -5.82 4.47
CA TRP A 60 1.45 -4.66 3.76
C TRP A 60 2.54 -3.67 3.34
N ILE A 61 3.57 -3.43 4.17
CA ILE A 61 4.68 -2.53 3.81
C ILE A 61 5.46 -3.08 2.61
N PRO A 62 5.98 -4.33 2.61
CA PRO A 62 6.67 -4.86 1.44
C PRO A 62 5.73 -5.08 0.25
N GLY A 63 4.47 -5.47 0.47
CA GLY A 63 3.48 -5.63 -0.60
C GLY A 63 3.20 -4.32 -1.34
N THR A 64 2.95 -3.23 -0.62
CA THR A 64 2.75 -1.90 -1.22
C THR A 64 4.02 -1.35 -1.86
N TRP A 65 5.19 -1.60 -1.27
CA TRP A 65 6.47 -1.22 -1.87
C TRP A 65 6.72 -1.91 -3.22
N LEU A 66 6.39 -3.20 -3.31
CA LEU A 66 6.47 -3.97 -4.54
C LEU A 66 5.49 -3.43 -5.59
N LEU A 67 4.23 -3.20 -5.21
CA LEU A 67 3.20 -2.65 -6.09
C LEU A 67 3.58 -1.28 -6.65
N LEU A 68 4.10 -0.39 -5.81
CA LEU A 68 4.58 0.93 -6.24
C LEU A 68 5.78 0.82 -7.18
N SER A 69 6.70 -0.12 -6.91
CA SER A 69 7.85 -0.37 -7.79
C SER A 69 7.43 -0.90 -9.16
N ILE A 70 6.44 -1.80 -9.22
CA ILE A 70 5.88 -2.32 -10.48
C ILE A 70 5.11 -1.21 -11.22
N GLY A 71 4.24 -0.47 -10.54
CA GLY A 71 3.47 0.64 -11.11
C GLY A 71 4.38 1.74 -11.69
N GLY A 72 5.45 2.07 -10.98
CA GLY A 72 6.46 3.02 -11.44
C GLY A 72 7.15 2.58 -12.73
N ARG A 73 7.49 1.29 -12.85
CA ARG A 73 8.05 0.72 -14.10
C ARG A 73 7.05 0.78 -15.25
N PHE A 74 5.78 0.47 -14.98
CA PHE A 74 4.73 0.48 -16.00
C PHE A 74 4.47 1.89 -16.54
N LEU A 75 4.44 2.89 -15.65
CA LEU A 75 4.34 4.31 -16.01
C LEU A 75 5.55 4.80 -16.82
N GLN A 76 6.76 4.38 -16.46
CA GLN A 76 7.97 4.70 -17.23
C GLN A 76 7.92 4.10 -18.63
N LYS A 77 7.50 2.82 -18.76
CA LYS A 77 7.34 2.14 -20.05
C LYS A 77 6.30 2.87 -20.92
N ARG A 78 5.13 3.19 -20.38
CA ARG A 78 4.09 3.96 -21.09
C ARG A 78 4.56 5.35 -21.53
N ARG A 79 5.29 6.08 -20.68
CA ARG A 79 5.86 7.39 -21.06
C ARG A 79 6.90 7.26 -22.19
N ALA A 80 7.74 6.21 -22.16
CA ALA A 80 8.72 5.97 -23.21
C ALA A 80 8.06 5.59 -24.54
N GLU A 81 6.99 4.79 -24.52
CA GLU A 81 6.20 4.47 -25.73
C GLU A 81 5.50 5.71 -26.30
N ARG A 82 4.87 6.52 -25.45
CA ARG A 82 4.20 7.76 -25.88
C ARG A 82 5.17 8.78 -26.49
N SER A 83 6.42 8.81 -26.02
CA SER A 83 7.47 9.67 -26.59
C SER A 83 8.00 9.17 -27.94
N LYS A 84 7.83 7.88 -28.26
CA LYS A 84 8.22 7.31 -29.57
C LYS A 84 7.16 7.55 -30.63
N THR A 85 5.88 7.55 -30.27
CA THR A 85 4.77 7.82 -31.20
C THR A 85 4.62 9.31 -31.55
N ALA A 86 5.20 10.21 -30.73
CA ALA A 86 5.20 11.65 -30.98
C ALA A 86 6.38 12.14 -31.84
N ARG A 87 7.21 11.23 -32.36
CA ARG A 87 8.28 11.46 -33.34
C ARG A 87 7.90 10.77 -34.64
#